data_AF-A0A440UVG1-F1
#
_entry.id   AF-A0A440UVG1-F1
#
_cell.length_a   1.000
_cell.length_b   1.000
_cell.length_c   1.000
_cell.angle_alpha   90.00
_cell.angle_beta   90.00
_cell.angle_gamma   90.00
#
_symmetry.space_group_name_H-M   'P 1'
#
loop_
_entity.id
_entity.type
_entity.pdbx_description
1 polymer ?
#
loop_
_entity_poly.entity_id
_entity_poly.type
_entity_poly.pdbx_seq_one_letter_code
_entity_poly.pdbx_strand_id
1 'polypeptide(L)' 'MFAAMAAPVNNPEHGFCRDCLASQRSETRRCERCGSPRLVRHPELYRLHIAHIDCDAFYAAIEKRDNPALKDKP' A
#
# COMPACT_ATOMS: atom_id res chain seq x y z
N MET A 1 -23.90 -18.06 18.54
CA MET A 1 -23.32 -18.20 17.18
C MET A 1 -22.46 -16.98 16.95
N PHE A 2 -21.17 -17.05 17.31
CA PHE A 2 -20.26 -15.92 17.14
C PHE A 2 -19.82 -15.89 15.68
N ALA A 3 -20.19 -14.83 14.95
CA ALA A 3 -19.61 -14.53 13.66
C ALA A 3 -18.10 -14.46 13.84
N ALA A 4 -17.35 -15.30 13.09
CA ALA A 4 -15.91 -15.23 13.06
C ALA A 4 -15.52 -13.80 12.70
N MET A 5 -14.95 -13.05 13.67
CA MET A 5 -14.40 -11.73 13.43
C MET A 5 -13.45 -11.85 12.25
N ALA A 6 -13.79 -11.20 11.13
CA ALA A 6 -12.92 -11.17 9.97
C ALA A 6 -11.56 -10.67 10.44
N ALA A 7 -10.52 -11.47 10.23
CA ALA A 7 -9.17 -11.12 10.61
C ALA A 7 -8.86 -9.70 10.10
N PRO A 8 -8.29 -8.82 10.95
CA PRO A 8 -8.05 -7.44 10.56
C PRO A 8 -7.25 -7.42 9.26
N VAL A 9 -7.71 -6.62 8.29
CA VAL A 9 -7.06 -6.48 6.98
C VAL A 9 -5.61 -6.01 7.08
N ASN A 10 -5.25 -5.42 8.23
CA ASN A 10 -3.95 -4.85 8.54
C ASN A 10 -3.21 -5.63 9.66
N ASN A 11 -3.15 -6.97 9.57
CA ASN A 11 -2.35 -7.76 10.51
C ASN A 11 -0.86 -7.72 10.09
N PRO A 12 0.07 -7.22 10.92
CA PRO A 12 1.50 -7.14 10.60
C PRO A 12 2.17 -8.49 10.30
N GLU A 13 1.59 -9.61 10.76
CA GLU A 13 2.08 -10.97 10.46
C GLU A 13 1.71 -11.45 9.04
N HIS A 14 0.77 -10.77 8.37
CA HIS A 14 0.37 -11.13 7.02
C HIS A 14 1.36 -10.55 5.98
N GLY A 15 1.49 -11.23 4.85
CA GLY A 15 2.18 -10.71 3.67
C GLY A 15 1.21 -10.44 2.53
N PHE A 16 1.70 -9.98 1.38
CA PHE A 16 0.92 -10.04 0.14
C PHE A 16 1.76 -10.52 -1.04
N CYS A 17 1.08 -11.04 -2.07
CA CYS A 17 1.71 -11.42 -3.33
C CYS A 17 1.86 -10.22 -4.25
N ARG A 18 3.07 -9.95 -4.77
CA ARG A 18 3.31 -8.81 -5.67
C ARG A 18 2.65 -8.95 -7.04
N ASP A 19 2.27 -10.16 -7.44
CA ASP A 19 1.71 -10.40 -8.77
C ASP A 19 0.18 -10.35 -8.77
N CYS A 20 -0.48 -10.89 -7.74
CA CYS A 20 -1.96 -10.94 -7.68
C CYS A 20 -2.58 -10.13 -6.54
N LEU A 21 -1.75 -9.47 -5.72
CA LEU A 21 -2.14 -8.63 -4.58
C LEU A 21 -2.95 -9.35 -3.49
N ALA A 22 -3.03 -10.69 -3.53
CA ALA A 22 -3.70 -11.46 -2.49
C ALA A 22 -2.93 -11.38 -1.17
N SER A 23 -3.62 -11.07 -0.08
CA SER A 23 -3.10 -11.20 1.28
C SER A 23 -2.75 -12.65 1.59
N GLN A 24 -1.64 -12.87 2.30
CA GLN A 24 -1.09 -14.18 2.65
C GLN A 24 -1.05 -14.31 4.16
N ARG A 25 -1.80 -15.25 4.71
CA ARG A 25 -1.96 -15.44 6.16
C ARG A 25 -0.95 -16.41 6.77
N SER A 26 -0.40 -17.32 5.97
CA SER A 26 0.59 -18.33 6.38
C SER A 26 2.00 -17.92 5.97
N GLU A 27 3.05 -18.46 6.59
CA GLU A 27 4.47 -18.28 6.19
C GLU A 27 4.89 -19.16 5.00
N THR A 28 3.95 -19.51 4.12
CA THR A 28 4.24 -20.30 2.92
C THR A 28 5.22 -19.58 1.99
N ARG A 29 6.02 -20.38 1.26
CA ARG A 29 7.01 -19.87 0.28
C ARG A 29 6.39 -19.47 -1.07
N ARG A 30 5.12 -19.77 -1.30
CA ARG A 30 4.40 -19.50 -2.55
C ARG A 30 3.01 -18.97 -2.26
N CYS A 31 2.52 -18.10 -3.13
CA CYS A 31 1.19 -17.53 -3.01
C CYS A 31 0.12 -18.63 -3.06
N GLU A 32 -0.77 -18.64 -2.06
CA GLU A 32 -1.88 -19.58 -1.96
C GLU A 32 -2.91 -19.40 -3.09
N ARG A 33 -2.94 -18.24 -3.75
CA ARG A 33 -3.88 -17.91 -4.83
C ARG A 33 -3.32 -18.16 -6.23
N CYS A 34 -2.08 -17.76 -6.50
CA CYS A 34 -1.50 -17.81 -7.85
C CYS A 34 -0.19 -18.61 -7.98
N GLY A 35 0.33 -19.19 -6.88
CA GLY A 35 1.56 -19.99 -6.89
C GLY A 35 2.86 -19.19 -7.07
N SER A 36 2.78 -17.88 -7.26
CA SER A 36 3.94 -17.00 -7.39
C SER A 36 4.85 -17.08 -6.16
N PRO A 37 6.19 -17.11 -6.34
CA PRO A 37 7.14 -17.02 -5.24
C PRO A 37 7.36 -15.56 -4.76
N ARG A 38 6.78 -14.55 -5.42
CA ARG A 38 7.03 -13.12 -5.15
C ARG A 38 6.17 -12.60 -4.00
N LEU A 39 6.41 -13.12 -2.80
CA LEU A 39 5.75 -12.69 -1.57
C LEU A 39 6.54 -11.58 -0.86
N VAL A 40 5.83 -10.60 -0.30
CA VAL A 40 6.41 -9.53 0.54
C VAL A 40 5.82 -9.63 1.94
N ARG A 41 6.68 -9.58 2.95
CA ARG A 41 6.34 -9.51 4.37
C ARG A 41 7.22 -8.45 5.02
N HIS A 42 6.62 -7.60 5.83
CA HIS A 42 7.34 -6.63 6.64
C HIS A 42 6.49 -6.32 7.88
N PRO A 43 7.07 -6.23 9.09
CA PRO A 43 6.30 -5.93 10.30
C PRO A 43 5.48 -4.64 10.23
N GLU A 44 5.90 -3.71 9.35
CA GLU A 44 5.22 -2.43 9.14
C GLU A 44 4.36 -2.37 7.87
N LEU A 45 4.28 -3.46 7.09
CA LEU A 45 3.65 -3.46 5.75
C LEU A 45 2.21 -2.92 5.77
N TYR A 46 1.49 -3.20 6.85
CA TYR A 46 0.13 -2.72 7.08
C TYR A 46 0.02 -1.67 8.19
N ARG A 47 1.16 -1.27 8.79
CA ARG A 47 1.23 -0.15 9.74
C ARG A 47 1.48 1.17 9.02
N LEU A 48 2.22 1.13 7.91
CA LEU A 48 2.51 2.32 7.13
C LEU A 48 1.25 2.76 6.40
N HIS A 49 0.77 3.96 6.73
CA HIS A 49 -0.32 4.58 6.01
C HIS A 49 0.13 4.90 4.58
N ILE A 50 -0.64 4.44 3.60
CA ILE A 50 -0.48 4.92 2.23
C ILE A 50 -1.10 6.31 2.19
N ALA A 51 -0.25 7.34 2.13
CA ALA A 51 -0.70 8.69 1.86
C ALA A 51 -1.15 8.75 0.39
N HIS A 52 -2.41 9.08 0.15
CA HIS A 52 -2.87 9.42 -1.19
C HIS A 52 -2.28 10.80 -1.52
N ILE A 53 -1.35 10.83 -2.47
CA ILE A 53 -0.79 12.06 -3.02
C ILE A 53 -1.37 12.28 -4.42
N ASP A 54 -1.96 13.44 -4.64
CA ASP A 54 -2.40 13.86 -5.96
C ASP A 54 -1.16 14.27 -6.78
N CYS A 55 -0.94 13.59 -7.91
CA CYS A 55 0.22 13.82 -8.75
C CYS A 55 0.24 15.24 -9.32
N ASP A 56 -0.91 15.78 -9.69
CA ASP A 56 -1.02 17.11 -10.29
C ASP A 56 -0.73 18.18 -9.24
N ALA A 57 -1.26 18.00 -8.02
CA ALA A 57 -0.96 18.87 -6.89
C ALA A 57 0.55 18.87 -6.53
N PHE A 58 1.21 17.71 -6.61
CA PHE A 58 2.65 17.62 -6.39
C PHE A 58 3.43 18.39 -7.45
N TYR A 59 3.13 18.18 -8.75
CA TYR A 59 3.81 18.90 -9.83
C TYR A 59 3.54 20.41 -9.77
N ALA A 60 2.30 20.81 -9.50
CA ALA A 60 1.96 22.22 -9.32
C ALA A 60 2.75 22.87 -8.17
N ALA A 61 2.98 22.15 -7.07
CA ALA A 61 3.78 22.65 -5.96
C ALA A 61 5.25 22.87 -6.36
N ILE A 62 5.82 22.00 -7.20
CA ILE A 62 7.18 22.17 -7.73
C ILE A 62 7.26 23.39 -8.64
N GLU A 63 6.33 23.55 -9.58
CA GLU A 63 6.35 24.70 -10.48
C GLU A 63 6.13 26.03 -9.77
N LYS A 64 5.25 26.08 -8.78
CA LYS A 64 5.04 27.31 -7.98
C LYS A 64 6.25 27.68 -7.14
N ARG A 65 7.06 26.70 -6.72
CA ARG A 65 8.34 26.93 -6.03
C ARG A 65 9.38 27.52 -6.97
N ASP A 66 9.50 26.94 -8.17
CA ASP A 66 10.56 27.28 -9.12
C ASP A 66 10.23 28.54 -9.94
N ASN A 67 8.94 28.82 -10.14
CA ASN A 67 8.44 30.02 -10.78
C ASN A 67 7.50 30.83 -9.84
N PRO A 68 8.05 31.84 -9.11
CA PRO A 68 7.29 32.64 -8.16
C PRO A 68 6.07 33.36 -8.75
N ALA A 69 6.03 33.59 -10.07
CA ALA A 69 4.90 34.22 -10.75
C ALA A 69 3.65 33.32 -10.81
N LEU A 70 3.77 32.03 -10.47
CA LEU A 70 2.67 31.07 -10.41
C LEU A 70 2.11 30.88 -8.99
N LYS A 71 2.72 31.48 -7.96
CA LYS A 71 2.42 31.20 -6.55
C LYS A 71 0.93 31.34 -6.18
N ASP A 72 0.28 32.40 -6.69
CA ASP A 72 -1.13 32.70 -6.38
C ASP A 72 -2.08 32.34 -7.53
N LYS A 73 -1.60 31.57 -8.52
CA LYS A 73 -2.42 31.07 -9.63
C LYS A 73 -2.90 29.65 -9.29
N PRO A 74 -4.09 29.23 -9.75
CA PRO A 74 -4.54 27.85 -9.64
C PRO A 74 -3.49 26.89 -10.20
#